data_AF-A0A9Q0RUE1-F1
#
_entry.id   AF-A0A9Q0RUE1-F1
#
_cell.length_a   1.000
_cell.length_b   1.000
_cell.length_c   1.000
_cell.angle_alpha   90.00
_cell.angle_beta   90.00
_cell.angle_gamma   90.00
#
_symmetry.space_group_name_H-M   'P 1'
#
loop_
_entity.id
_entity.type
_entity.pdbx_description
1 polymer ?
#
loop_
_entity_poly.entity_id
_entity_poly.type
_entity_poly.pdbx_seq_one_letter_code
_entity_poly.pdbx_strand_id
1 'polypeptide(L)'
;MQTISDICEQGKQIIRPFFKGAVNTMSGIGENSSKASTEVVKTAKEITVAKSNVFKSLFTFDRQLIRLAGLSGALAVGLGAYGSHVVLMDSNIPEEQKNSFRVASTYHFFGTFGLIAASLTRYPAVSGTLMAIGTAVFCGSCYYYGLTGNTVARKFAPFGGTTLIAAWLSFIL
;
A
#
# COMPACT_ATOMS: atom_id res chain seq x y z
N MET A 1 -5.68 -54.84 75.46
CA MET A 1 -5.31 -53.42 75.32
C MET A 1 -4.98 -53.17 73.85
N GLN A 2 -5.95 -52.71 73.06
CA GLN A 2 -5.69 -52.26 71.69
C GLN A 2 -5.03 -50.88 71.76
N THR A 3 -3.79 -50.83 71.29
CA THR A 3 -2.89 -49.70 71.45
C THR A 3 -3.25 -48.60 70.45
N ILE A 4 -3.23 -47.36 70.92
CA ILE A 4 -3.59 -46.12 70.21
C ILE A 4 -2.76 -45.91 68.91
N SER A 5 -1.68 -46.68 68.72
CA SER A 5 -0.83 -46.70 67.53
C SER A 5 -1.50 -47.24 66.26
N ASP A 6 -2.41 -48.20 66.36
CA ASP A 6 -3.00 -48.86 65.18
C ASP A 6 -4.05 -47.97 64.49
N ILE A 7 -4.76 -47.14 65.27
CA ILE A 7 -5.73 -46.16 64.77
C ILE A 7 -5.00 -45.06 63.97
N CYS A 8 -3.78 -44.69 64.39
CA CYS A 8 -2.98 -43.66 63.73
C CYS A 8 -2.42 -44.12 62.36
N GLU A 9 -2.04 -45.40 62.21
CA GLU A 9 -1.59 -45.91 60.92
C GLU A 9 -2.73 -46.18 59.92
N GLN A 10 -3.91 -46.61 60.38
CA GLN A 10 -5.06 -46.71 59.47
C GLN A 10 -5.47 -45.34 58.89
N GLY A 11 -5.37 -44.27 59.67
CA GLY A 11 -5.63 -42.91 59.17
C GLY A 11 -4.72 -42.49 58.02
N LYS A 12 -3.42 -42.81 58.07
CA LYS A 12 -2.48 -42.45 57.00
C LYS A 12 -2.70 -43.22 55.70
N GLN A 13 -3.11 -44.49 55.77
CA GLN A 13 -3.37 -45.30 54.57
C GLN A 13 -4.60 -44.82 53.80
N ILE A 14 -5.60 -44.25 54.48
CA ILE A 14 -6.83 -43.73 53.86
C ILE A 14 -6.59 -42.36 53.21
N ILE A 15 -5.78 -41.49 53.84
CA ILE A 15 -5.61 -40.09 53.39
C ILE A 15 -4.64 -39.99 52.18
N ARG A 16 -3.61 -40.85 52.12
CA ARG A 16 -2.59 -40.85 51.05
C ARG A 16 -3.13 -40.96 49.62
N PRO A 17 -4.04 -41.90 49.27
CA PRO A 17 -4.55 -42.01 47.91
C PRO A 17 -5.41 -40.81 47.52
N PHE A 18 -6.16 -40.23 48.47
CA PHE A 18 -6.99 -39.06 48.24
C PHE A 18 -6.15 -37.82 47.92
N PHE A 19 -5.07 -37.61 48.68
CA PHE A 19 -4.13 -36.51 48.44
C PHE A 19 -3.39 -36.68 47.11
N LYS A 20 -2.96 -37.91 46.78
CA LYS A 20 -2.27 -38.20 45.52
C LYS A 20 -3.17 -38.00 44.29
N GLY A 21 -4.46 -38.36 44.40
CA GLY A 21 -5.47 -38.09 43.36
C GLY A 21 -5.72 -36.58 43.16
N ALA A 22 -5.84 -35.82 44.25
CA ALA A 22 -6.01 -34.37 44.19
C ALA A 22 -4.81 -33.65 43.54
N VAL A 23 -3.58 -34.05 43.89
CA VAL A 23 -2.34 -33.49 43.32
C VAL A 23 -2.22 -33.81 41.83
N ASN A 24 -2.56 -35.03 41.41
CA ASN A 24 -2.52 -35.40 39.99
C ASN A 24 -3.54 -34.61 39.15
N THR A 25 -4.75 -34.39 39.68
CA THR A 25 -5.79 -33.58 39.02
C THR A 25 -5.38 -32.11 38.90
N MET A 26 -4.76 -31.52 39.95
CA MET A 26 -4.25 -30.15 39.88
C MET A 26 -3.07 -30.01 38.91
N SER A 27 -2.17 -31.00 38.83
CA SER A 27 -1.08 -31.01 37.86
C SER A 27 -1.58 -31.06 36.42
N GLY A 28 -2.63 -31.86 36.15
CA GLY A 28 -3.23 -31.95 34.81
C GLY A 28 -3.96 -30.67 34.35
N ILE A 29 -4.55 -29.93 35.29
CA ILE A 29 -5.20 -28.63 35.01
C ILE A 29 -4.16 -27.57 34.63
N GLY A 30 -3.00 -27.53 35.31
CA GLY A 30 -1.92 -26.60 35.00
C GLY A 30 -1.30 -26.84 33.62
N GLU A 31 -1.13 -28.11 33.23
CA GLU A 31 -0.55 -28.48 31.94
C GLU A 31 -1.47 -28.16 30.75
N ASN A 32 -2.78 -28.38 30.89
CA ASN A 32 -3.77 -28.02 29.87
C ASN A 32 -3.93 -26.50 29.69
N SER A 33 -3.83 -25.72 30.78
CA SER A 33 -3.89 -24.26 30.71
C SER A 33 -2.67 -23.65 30.01
N SER A 34 -1.48 -24.23 30.22
CA SER A 34 -0.25 -23.83 29.52
C SER A 34 -0.29 -24.16 28.03
N LYS A 35 -0.78 -25.34 27.66
CA LYS A 35 -0.97 -25.75 26.25
C LYS A 35 -2.02 -24.88 25.54
N ALA A 36 -3.16 -24.61 26.19
CA ALA A 36 -4.19 -23.72 25.67
C ALA A 36 -3.62 -22.31 25.40
N SER A 37 -2.92 -21.73 26.39
CA SER A 37 -2.29 -20.40 26.26
C SER A 37 -1.29 -20.33 25.10
N THR A 38 -0.52 -21.41 24.89
CA THR A 38 0.47 -21.48 23.81
C THR A 38 -0.19 -21.55 22.43
N GLU A 39 -1.29 -22.29 22.29
CA GLU A 39 -2.08 -22.37 21.05
C GLU A 39 -2.80 -21.05 20.73
N VAL A 40 -3.34 -20.33 21.72
CA VAL A 40 -3.95 -19.01 21.48
C VAL A 40 -2.90 -17.98 21.04
N VAL A 41 -1.70 -18.01 21.65
CA VAL A 41 -0.60 -17.12 21.26
C VAL A 41 -0.08 -17.45 19.86
N LYS A 42 0.04 -18.73 19.50
CA LYS A 42 0.43 -19.16 18.16
C LYS A 42 -0.58 -18.71 17.10
N THR A 43 -1.87 -18.89 17.38
CA THR A 43 -2.97 -18.45 16.49
C THR A 43 -3.00 -16.93 16.35
N ALA A 44 -2.85 -16.17 17.44
CA ALA A 44 -2.78 -14.71 17.39
C ALA A 44 -1.55 -14.22 16.61
N LYS A 45 -0.42 -14.90 16.74
CA LYS A 45 0.81 -14.60 15.98
C LYS A 45 0.62 -14.91 14.51
N GLU A 46 0.02 -16.04 14.15
CA GLU A 46 -0.29 -16.38 12.76
C GLU A 46 -1.29 -15.39 12.14
N ILE A 47 -2.33 -14.96 12.87
CA ILE A 47 -3.28 -13.94 12.39
C ILE A 47 -2.58 -12.59 12.20
N THR A 48 -1.71 -12.17 13.12
CA THR A 48 -0.97 -10.91 13.01
C THR A 48 0.06 -10.94 11.87
N VAL A 49 0.74 -12.08 11.70
CA VAL A 49 1.69 -12.30 10.61
C VAL A 49 0.96 -12.41 9.26
N ALA A 50 -0.17 -13.12 9.19
CA ALA A 50 -1.02 -13.18 8.01
C ALA A 50 -1.54 -11.79 7.63
N LYS A 51 -2.01 -10.99 8.61
CA LYS A 51 -2.45 -9.61 8.36
C LYS A 51 -1.31 -8.73 7.87
N SER A 52 -0.10 -8.85 8.41
CA SER A 52 1.06 -8.06 7.97
C SER A 52 1.63 -8.50 6.62
N ASN A 53 1.55 -9.80 6.29
CA ASN A 53 1.94 -10.35 4.99
C ASN A 53 0.90 -10.07 3.91
N VAL A 54 -0.39 -10.14 4.23
CA VAL A 54 -1.48 -9.71 3.35
C VAL A 54 -1.41 -8.20 3.14
N PHE A 55 -1.19 -7.40 4.19
CA PHE A 55 -0.96 -5.97 4.05
C PHE A 55 0.31 -5.70 3.22
N LYS A 56 1.43 -6.38 3.48
CA LYS A 56 2.62 -6.26 2.63
C LYS A 56 2.35 -6.68 1.20
N SER A 57 1.56 -7.73 0.95
CA SER A 57 1.22 -8.21 -0.39
C SER A 57 0.29 -7.25 -1.13
N LEU A 58 -0.67 -6.65 -0.42
CA LEU A 58 -1.55 -5.60 -0.92
C LEU A 58 -0.77 -4.30 -1.18
N PHE A 59 0.30 -4.06 -0.43
CA PHE A 59 1.20 -2.92 -0.56
C PHE A 59 2.56 -3.29 -1.18
N THR A 60 2.66 -4.43 -1.88
CA THR A 60 3.83 -4.72 -2.74
C THR A 60 3.63 -3.95 -4.04
N PHE A 61 3.36 -2.66 -3.87
CA PHE A 61 3.46 -1.68 -4.90
C PHE A 61 4.87 -1.76 -5.44
N ASP A 62 4.97 -1.78 -6.76
CA ASP A 62 6.26 -1.68 -7.42
C ASP A 62 6.93 -0.40 -6.90
N ARG A 63 7.91 -0.56 -6.00
CA ARG A 63 8.50 0.57 -5.26
C ARG A 63 9.06 1.62 -6.23
N GLN A 64 9.40 1.19 -7.44
CA GLN A 64 9.87 2.03 -8.52
C GLN A 64 8.75 2.92 -9.08
N LEU A 65 7.54 2.39 -9.26
CA LEU A 65 6.39 3.17 -9.73
C LEU A 65 5.92 4.20 -8.71
N ILE A 66 5.91 3.87 -7.41
CA ILE A 66 5.59 4.86 -6.37
C ILE A 66 6.63 5.98 -6.32
N ARG A 67 7.92 5.66 -6.49
CA ARG A 67 8.98 6.67 -6.58
C ARG A 67 8.79 7.57 -7.80
N LEU A 68 8.46 6.98 -8.95
CA LEU A 68 8.14 7.73 -10.17
C LEU A 68 6.89 8.59 -10.00
N ALA A 69 5.84 8.07 -9.35
CA ALA A 69 4.63 8.82 -9.04
C ALA A 69 4.92 10.00 -8.12
N GLY A 70 5.76 9.81 -7.09
CA GLY A 70 6.20 10.88 -6.19
C GLY A 70 6.98 11.96 -6.93
N LEU A 71 7.91 11.57 -7.81
CA LEU A 71 8.68 12.51 -8.63
C LEU A 71 7.79 13.27 -9.62
N SER A 72 6.91 12.55 -10.32
CA SER A 72 5.91 13.12 -11.24
C SER A 72 4.99 14.11 -10.52
N GLY A 73 4.50 13.76 -9.32
CA GLY A 73 3.69 14.64 -8.50
C GLY A 73 4.43 15.90 -8.05
N ALA A 74 5.70 15.78 -7.66
CA ALA A 74 6.52 16.93 -7.29
C ALA A 74 6.73 17.88 -8.50
N LEU A 75 6.99 17.32 -9.67
CA LEU A 75 7.11 18.08 -10.92
C LEU A 75 5.78 18.74 -11.31
N ALA A 76 4.66 18.05 -11.16
CA ALA A 76 3.32 18.58 -11.45
C ALA A 76 2.99 19.80 -10.55
N VAL A 77 3.32 19.73 -9.25
CA VAL A 77 3.15 20.86 -8.32
C VAL A 77 4.08 22.03 -8.68
N GLY A 78 5.36 21.75 -8.93
CA GLY A 78 6.33 22.80 -9.29
C GLY A 78 5.98 23.52 -10.60
N LEU A 79 5.63 22.76 -11.64
CA LEU A 79 5.21 23.30 -12.94
C LEU A 79 3.86 24.00 -12.84
N GLY A 80 2.91 23.47 -12.06
CA GLY A 80 1.63 24.13 -11.81
C GLY A 80 1.78 25.50 -11.12
N ALA A 81 2.63 25.57 -10.09
CA ALA A 81 2.94 26.82 -9.40
C ALA A 81 3.69 27.81 -10.31
N TYR A 82 4.64 27.33 -11.11
CA TYR A 82 5.31 28.16 -12.11
C TYR A 82 4.33 28.73 -13.15
N GLY A 83 3.39 27.89 -13.62
CA GLY A 83 2.34 28.30 -14.54
C GLY A 83 1.48 29.43 -14.01
N SER A 84 1.01 29.33 -12.76
CA SER A 84 0.14 30.33 -12.15
C SER A 84 0.82 31.66 -11.89
N HIS A 85 2.12 31.67 -11.60
CA HIS A 85 2.84 32.89 -11.24
C HIS A 85 3.62 33.53 -12.38
N VAL A 86 4.19 32.75 -13.30
CA VAL A 86 5.06 33.29 -14.36
C VAL A 86 4.34 33.33 -15.70
N VAL A 87 3.71 32.23 -16.10
CA VAL A 87 3.10 32.11 -17.45
C VAL A 87 1.73 32.80 -17.52
N LEU A 88 0.92 32.69 -16.46
CA LEU A 88 -0.43 33.26 -16.42
C LEU A 88 -0.44 34.78 -16.18
N MET A 89 0.54 35.30 -15.42
CA MET A 89 0.66 36.73 -15.12
C MET A 89 1.33 37.54 -16.23
N ASP A 90 2.05 36.90 -17.15
CA ASP A 90 2.65 37.59 -18.29
C ASP A 90 1.58 37.93 -19.34
N SER A 91 1.33 39.22 -19.56
CA SER A 91 0.36 39.71 -20.55
C SER A 91 0.84 39.57 -21.99
N ASN A 92 2.13 39.28 -22.23
CA ASN A 92 2.69 39.10 -23.57
C ASN A 92 2.47 37.67 -24.11
N ILE A 93 2.06 36.73 -23.27
CA ILE A 93 1.83 35.34 -23.68
C ILE A 93 0.39 35.19 -24.20
N PRO A 94 0.18 34.66 -25.42
CA PRO A 94 -1.14 34.39 -25.98
C PRO A 94 -1.98 33.47 -25.09
N GLU A 95 -3.28 33.74 -25.02
CA GLU A 95 -4.21 32.97 -24.18
C GLU A 95 -4.24 31.47 -24.55
N GLU A 96 -4.01 31.12 -25.82
CA GLU A 96 -3.91 29.73 -26.28
C GLU A 96 -2.71 28.98 -25.65
N GLN A 97 -1.58 29.66 -25.44
CA GLN A 97 -0.40 29.09 -24.78
C GLN A 97 -0.64 28.92 -23.28
N LYS A 98 -1.27 29.91 -22.64
CA LYS A 98 -1.69 29.83 -21.23
C LYS A 98 -2.65 28.66 -21.00
N ASN A 99 -3.63 28.50 -21.89
CA ASN A 99 -4.57 27.39 -21.81
C ASN A 99 -3.85 26.03 -21.99
N SER A 100 -2.92 25.93 -22.94
CA SER A 100 -2.13 24.71 -23.14
C SER A 100 -1.27 24.36 -21.93
N PHE A 101 -0.71 25.36 -21.24
CA PHE A 101 0.03 25.17 -20.00
C PHE A 101 -0.87 24.66 -18.85
N ARG A 102 -2.09 25.21 -18.74
CA ARG A 102 -3.09 24.74 -17.78
C ARG A 102 -3.49 23.29 -18.06
N VAL A 103 -3.77 22.96 -19.32
CA VAL A 103 -4.09 21.59 -19.74
C VAL A 103 -2.94 20.64 -19.41
N ALA A 104 -1.69 21.02 -19.73
CA ALA A 104 -0.51 20.21 -19.41
C ALA A 104 -0.43 19.90 -17.91
N SER A 105 -0.60 20.91 -17.06
CA SER A 105 -0.51 20.76 -15.60
C SER A 105 -1.62 19.87 -15.04
N THR A 106 -2.85 20.08 -15.49
CA THR A 106 -3.99 19.24 -15.11
C THR A 106 -3.78 17.77 -15.49
N TYR A 107 -3.32 17.50 -16.72
CA TYR A 107 -3.04 16.12 -17.16
C TYR A 107 -1.82 15.50 -16.47
N HIS A 108 -0.83 16.30 -16.04
CA HIS A 108 0.31 15.80 -15.27
C HIS A 108 -0.14 15.27 -13.89
N PHE A 109 -1.11 15.95 -13.25
CA PHE A 109 -1.74 15.43 -12.04
C PHE A 109 -2.54 14.15 -12.30
N PHE A 110 -3.34 14.11 -13.36
CA PHE A 110 -4.07 12.88 -13.73
C PHE A 110 -3.12 11.72 -14.04
N GLY A 111 -1.99 11.98 -14.69
CA GLY A 111 -0.94 10.98 -14.91
C GLY A 111 -0.29 10.49 -13.62
N THR A 112 -0.11 11.38 -12.65
CA THR A 112 0.39 11.03 -11.32
C THR A 112 -0.61 10.15 -10.55
N PHE A 113 -1.91 10.50 -10.58
CA PHE A 113 -2.95 9.64 -10.01
C PHE A 113 -3.04 8.30 -10.73
N GLY A 114 -2.89 8.31 -12.06
CA GLY A 114 -2.76 7.11 -12.87
C GLY A 114 -1.58 6.25 -12.42
N LEU A 115 -0.39 6.81 -12.19
CA LEU A 115 0.77 6.05 -11.71
C LEU A 115 0.55 5.42 -10.33
N ILE A 116 -0.13 6.14 -9.44
CA ILE A 116 -0.53 5.59 -8.14
C ILE A 116 -1.52 4.44 -8.35
N ALA A 117 -2.57 4.65 -9.15
CA ALA A 117 -3.55 3.62 -9.46
C ALA A 117 -2.93 2.40 -10.16
N ALA A 118 -1.96 2.60 -11.05
CA ALA A 118 -1.23 1.55 -11.75
C ALA A 118 -0.52 0.61 -10.78
N SER A 119 -0.01 1.15 -9.67
CA SER A 119 0.64 0.32 -8.65
C SER A 119 -0.33 -0.66 -7.98
N LEU A 120 -1.64 -0.36 -7.95
CA LEU A 120 -2.69 -1.24 -7.41
C LEU A 120 -3.16 -2.33 -8.39
N THR A 121 -2.76 -2.26 -9.67
CA THR A 121 -3.25 -3.18 -10.70
C THR A 121 -2.50 -4.52 -10.71
N ARG A 122 -3.08 -5.52 -11.37
CA ARG A 122 -2.49 -6.86 -11.50
C ARG A 122 -1.19 -6.87 -12.30
N TYR A 123 -1.00 -5.92 -13.22
CA TYR A 123 0.18 -5.75 -14.06
C TYR A 123 0.77 -4.33 -13.92
N PRO A 124 1.41 -4.01 -12.78
CA PRO A 124 1.84 -2.65 -12.47
C PRO A 124 2.88 -2.12 -13.47
N ALA A 125 3.80 -2.97 -13.94
CA ALA A 125 4.84 -2.57 -14.89
C ALA A 125 4.27 -2.09 -16.24
N VAL A 126 3.25 -2.77 -16.77
CA VAL A 126 2.64 -2.40 -18.07
C VAL A 126 1.85 -1.10 -17.91
N SER A 127 0.89 -1.08 -17.00
CA SER A 127 0.02 0.08 -16.84
C SER A 127 0.79 1.32 -16.36
N GLY A 128 1.81 1.13 -15.51
CA GLY A 128 2.68 2.20 -15.02
C GLY A 128 3.59 2.78 -16.10
N THR A 129 4.19 1.95 -16.96
CA THR A 129 5.04 2.44 -18.05
C THR A 129 4.23 3.16 -19.12
N LEU A 130 3.07 2.62 -19.50
CA LEU A 130 2.15 3.30 -20.42
C LEU A 130 1.69 4.65 -19.85
N MET A 131 1.34 4.69 -18.56
CA MET A 131 0.91 5.93 -17.90
C MET A 131 2.04 6.97 -17.84
N ALA A 132 3.25 6.55 -17.47
CA ALA A 132 4.42 7.43 -17.42
C ALA A 132 4.78 8.00 -18.80
N ILE A 133 4.84 7.14 -19.83
CA ILE A 133 5.18 7.56 -21.19
C ILE A 133 4.09 8.47 -21.75
N GLY A 134 2.82 8.10 -21.62
CA GLY A 134 1.70 8.91 -22.08
C GLY A 134 1.68 10.30 -21.42
N THR A 135 1.88 10.34 -20.10
CA THR A 135 1.95 11.60 -19.34
C THR A 135 3.14 12.45 -19.77
N ALA A 136 4.34 11.85 -19.90
CA ALA A 136 5.54 12.58 -20.30
C ALA A 136 5.43 13.15 -21.72
N VAL A 137 4.93 12.36 -22.68
CA VAL A 137 4.78 12.81 -24.08
C VAL A 137 3.68 13.86 -24.20
N PHE A 138 2.51 13.63 -23.60
CA PHE A 138 1.40 14.58 -23.64
C PHE A 138 1.75 15.88 -22.91
N CYS A 139 2.11 15.80 -21.64
CA CYS A 139 2.39 16.99 -20.82
C CYS A 139 3.66 17.70 -21.30
N GLY A 140 4.70 16.96 -21.69
CA GLY A 140 5.94 17.53 -22.23
C GLY A 140 5.69 18.32 -23.52
N SER A 141 4.89 17.78 -24.44
CA SER A 141 4.54 18.48 -25.68
C SER A 141 3.71 19.76 -25.42
N CYS A 142 2.76 19.70 -24.48
CA CYS A 142 1.94 20.85 -24.10
C CYS A 142 2.73 21.92 -23.33
N TYR A 143 3.67 21.53 -22.45
CA TYR A 143 4.57 22.48 -21.78
C TYR A 143 5.53 23.15 -22.75
N TYR A 144 6.09 22.39 -23.70
CA TYR A 144 6.96 22.96 -24.73
C TYR A 144 6.22 23.99 -25.59
N TYR A 145 4.99 23.67 -26.00
CA TYR A 145 4.12 24.61 -26.71
C TYR A 145 3.76 25.83 -25.86
N GLY A 146 3.46 25.64 -24.57
CA GLY A 146 3.11 26.72 -23.64
C GLY A 146 4.25 27.70 -23.34
N LEU A 147 5.51 27.27 -23.47
CA LEU A 147 6.68 28.14 -23.27
C LEU A 147 7.24 28.75 -24.55
N THR A 148 7.19 27.99 -25.66
CA THR A 148 7.84 28.39 -26.93
C THR A 148 6.85 28.95 -27.95
N GLY A 149 5.55 28.66 -27.81
CA GLY A 149 4.53 28.99 -28.80
C GLY A 149 4.63 28.20 -30.11
N ASN A 150 5.54 27.23 -30.22
CA ASN A 150 5.79 26.48 -31.45
C ASN A 150 4.76 25.36 -31.67
N THR A 151 3.90 25.54 -32.66
CA THR A 151 2.78 24.63 -32.99
C THR A 151 3.19 23.22 -33.39
N VAL A 152 4.47 22.98 -33.73
CA VAL A 152 4.99 21.64 -34.04
C VAL A 152 4.83 20.69 -32.85
N ALA A 153 5.02 21.18 -31.63
CA ALA A 153 4.85 20.36 -30.43
C ALA A 153 3.40 19.87 -30.25
N ARG A 154 2.42 20.62 -30.77
CA ARG A 154 1.00 20.23 -30.73
C ARG A 154 0.71 18.96 -31.53
N LYS A 155 1.54 18.61 -32.51
CA LYS A 155 1.40 17.37 -33.30
C LYS A 155 1.69 16.12 -32.49
N PHE A 156 2.47 16.21 -31.41
CA PHE A 156 2.78 15.07 -30.54
C PHE A 156 1.73 14.85 -29.43
N ALA A 157 0.94 15.86 -29.09
CA ALA A 157 -0.15 15.77 -28.12
C ALA A 157 -1.17 14.65 -28.44
N PRO A 158 -1.68 14.45 -29.68
CA PRO A 158 -2.62 13.36 -29.95
C PRO A 158 -1.99 11.98 -29.74
N PHE A 159 -0.70 11.81 -30.05
CA PHE A 159 -0.01 10.54 -29.79
C PHE A 159 0.07 10.26 -28.29
N GLY A 160 0.51 11.24 -27.48
CA GLY A 160 0.52 11.11 -26.02
C GLY A 160 -0.88 10.86 -25.42
N GLY A 161 -1.91 11.51 -25.97
CA GLY A 161 -3.31 11.32 -25.56
C GLY A 161 -3.81 9.90 -25.83
N THR A 162 -3.51 9.33 -27.00
CA THR A 162 -3.87 7.93 -27.31
C THR A 162 -3.17 6.94 -26.38
N THR A 163 -1.90 7.17 -26.04
CA THR A 163 -1.17 6.36 -25.07
C THR A 163 -1.79 6.48 -23.67
N LEU A 164 -2.21 7.67 -23.25
CA LEU A 164 -2.92 7.89 -21.99
C LEU A 164 -4.24 7.13 -21.95
N ILE A 165 -5.05 7.17 -23.01
CA ILE A 165 -6.29 6.39 -23.10
C ILE A 165 -5.99 4.89 -22.97
N ALA A 166 -4.98 4.38 -23.68
CA ALA A 166 -4.56 2.98 -23.58
C ALA A 166 -4.08 2.62 -22.17
N ALA A 167 -3.39 3.53 -21.48
CA ALA A 167 -2.94 3.34 -20.10
C ALA A 167 -4.12 3.25 -19.11
N TRP A 168 -5.17 4.06 -19.30
CA TRP A 168 -6.39 3.96 -18.49
C TRP A 168 -7.17 2.67 -18.78
N LEU A 169 -7.22 2.25 -20.05
CA LEU A 169 -7.86 0.99 -20.43
C LEU A 169 -7.10 -0.23 -19.88
N SER A 170 -5.78 -0.15 -19.75
CA SER A 170 -4.98 -1.26 -19.20
C SER A 170 -5.27 -1.52 -17.72
N PHE A 171 -5.91 -0.59 -17.00
CA PHE A 171 -6.38 -0.84 -15.62
C PHE A 171 -7.58 -1.80 -15.54
N ILE A 172 -8.26 -2.07 -16.66
CA ILE A 172 -9.38 -3.01 -16.71
C ILE A 172 -8.89 -4.47 -16.67
N LEU A 173 -7.62 -4.72 -17.02
CA LEU A 173 -6.98 -6.04 -17.10
C LEU A 173 -6.45 -6.51 -15.73
#